data_AF-A0A1J5K8V0-F1
#
_entry.id   AF-A0A1J5K8V0-F1
#
_cell.length_a   1.000
_cell.length_b   1.000
_cell.length_c   1.000
_cell.angle_alpha   90.00
_cell.angle_beta   90.00
_cell.angle_gamma   90.00
#
_symmetry.space_group_name_H-M   'P 1'
#
loop_
_entity.id
_entity.type
_entity.pdbx_description
1 polymer ?
#
loop_
_entity_poly.entity_id
_entity_poly.type
_entity_poly.pdbx_seq_one_letter_code
_entity_poly.pdbx_strand_id
1 'polypeptide(L)' 'MATNKDLIEKAEMSVPTVSGYLKTISAVNILIATRKGPWTYYKRNEKLIQDFSWPWFIGIQNR' A
#
# COMPACT_ATOMS: atom_id res chain seq x y z
N MET A 1 -11.06 1.83 -1.18
CA MET A 1 -10.31 0.85 -0.36
C MET A 1 -10.36 -0.45 -1.12
N ALA A 2 -9.22 -1.10 -1.39
CA ALA A 2 -9.19 -2.33 -2.19
C ALA A 2 -9.13 -3.56 -1.27
N THR A 3 -9.83 -4.62 -1.65
CA THR A 3 -9.72 -5.92 -0.98
C THR A 3 -8.56 -6.73 -1.58
N ASN A 4 -8.12 -7.77 -0.88
CA ASN A 4 -7.07 -8.66 -1.39
C ASN A 4 -7.45 -9.28 -2.75
N LYS A 5 -8.74 -9.65 -2.93
CA LYS A 5 -9.23 -10.22 -4.18
C LYS A 5 -9.09 -9.25 -5.36
N ASP A 6 -9.47 -7.99 -5.16
CA ASP A 6 -9.36 -6.94 -6.20
C ASP A 6 -7.89 -6.70 -6.60
N LEU A 7 -6.98 -6.80 -5.64
CA LEU A 7 -5.54 -6.62 -5.87
C LEU A 7 -4.93 -7.79 -6.62
N ILE A 8 -5.41 -9.02 -6.38
CA ILE A 8 -4.96 -10.22 -7.09
C ILE A 8 -5.36 -10.16 -8.57
N GLU A 9 -6.62 -9.83 -8.85
CA GLU A 9 -7.12 -9.68 -10.24
C GLU A 9 -6.35 -8.59 -10.99
N LYS A 10 -5.98 -7.51 -10.31
CA LYS A 10 -5.26 -6.38 -10.92
C LYS A 10 -3.75 -6.60 -11.07
N ALA A 11 -3.15 -7.43 -10.21
CA ALA A 11 -1.71 -7.67 -10.22
C ALA A 11 -1.30 -8.78 -11.21
N GLU A 12 -2.24 -9.56 -11.75
CA GLU A 12 -1.96 -10.75 -12.59
C GLU A 12 -0.98 -11.74 -11.92
N MET A 13 -1.02 -11.79 -10.58
CA MET A 13 -0.11 -12.58 -9.75
C MET A 13 -0.87 -13.63 -8.95
N SER A 14 -0.16 -14.67 -8.53
CA SER A 14 -0.77 -15.72 -7.70
C SER A 14 -1.20 -15.19 -6.32
N VAL A 15 -2.32 -15.71 -5.80
CA VAL A 15 -2.89 -15.40 -4.49
C VAL A 15 -1.85 -15.39 -3.35
N PRO A 16 -0.99 -16.43 -3.18
CA PRO A 16 -0.01 -16.43 -2.10
C PRO A 16 1.08 -15.37 -2.29
N THR A 17 1.46 -15.06 -3.53
CA THR A 17 2.46 -14.03 -3.82
C THR A 17 1.94 -12.65 -3.43
N VAL A 18 0.74 -12.27 -3.88
CA VAL A 18 0.13 -10.97 -3.54
C VAL A 18 -0.09 -10.86 -2.03
N SER A 19 -0.56 -11.92 -1.38
CA SER A 19 -0.74 -11.90 0.08
C SER A 19 0.58 -11.73 0.84
N GLY A 20 1.67 -12.34 0.35
CA GLY A 20 3.01 -12.18 0.93
C GLY A 20 3.48 -10.74 0.81
N TYR A 21 3.38 -10.16 -0.38
CA TYR A 21 3.73 -8.75 -0.61
C TYR A 21 2.92 -7.79 0.25
N LEU A 22 1.60 -7.98 0.34
CA LEU A 22 0.74 -7.11 1.15
C LEU A 22 1.10 -7.15 2.64
N LYS A 23 1.47 -8.32 3.17
CA LYS A 23 1.99 -8.43 4.55
C LYS A 23 3.27 -7.63 4.73
N THR A 24 4.25 -7.80 3.84
CA THR A 24 5.54 -7.10 3.93
C THR A 24 5.36 -5.60 3.83
N ILE A 25 4.57 -5.13 2.85
CA ILE A 25 4.34 -3.70 2.60
C ILE A 25 3.50 -3.07 3.73
N SER A 26 2.57 -3.82 4.34
CA SER A 26 1.84 -3.36 5.51
C SER A 26 2.71 -3.33 6.77
N ALA A 27 3.65 -4.26 6.93
CA ALA A 27 4.58 -4.28 8.06
C ALA A 27 5.52 -3.05 8.09
N VAL A 28 5.88 -2.54 6.92
CA VAL A 28 6.68 -1.29 6.79
C VAL A 28 5.82 -0.02 6.71
N ASN A 29 4.52 -0.13 7.01
CA ASN A 29 3.58 0.99 7.11
C ASN A 29 3.36 1.81 5.81
N ILE A 30 3.73 1.25 4.66
CA ILE A 30 3.45 1.81 3.33
C ILE A 30 1.96 1.63 2.97
N LEU A 31 1.36 0.54 3.45
CA LEU A 31 -0.07 0.28 3.36
C LEU A 31 -0.69 0.23 4.75
N ILE A 32 -1.81 0.93 4.90
CA ILE A 32 -2.67 0.87 6.08
C ILE A 32 -3.67 -0.26 5.85
N ALA A 33 -3.54 -1.33 6.63
CA ALA A 33 -4.51 -2.40 6.68
C ALA A 33 -5.62 -2.04 7.68
N THR A 34 -6.87 -2.01 7.23
CA THR A 34 -8.05 -1.78 8.08
C THR A 34 -8.95 -3.00 8.03
N ARG A 35 -9.18 -3.63 9.18
CA ARG A 35 -10.10 -4.75 9.29
C ARG A 35 -11.52 -4.21 9.46
N LYS A 36 -12.43 -4.57 8.55
CA LYS A 36 -13.87 -4.28 8.66
C LYS A 36 -14.64 -5.60 8.51
N GLY A 37 -15.06 -6.14 9.66
CA GLY A 37 -15.70 -7.45 9.73
C GLY A 37 -14.77 -8.58 9.26
N PRO A 38 -15.23 -9.46 8.34
CA PRO A 38 -14.41 -10.57 7.83
C PRO A 38 -13.34 -10.12 6.82
N TRP A 39 -13.39 -8.88 6.33
CA TRP A 39 -12.52 -8.40 5.25
C TRP A 39 -11.43 -7.46 5.76
N THR A 40 -10.21 -7.66 5.25
CA THR A 40 -9.09 -6.72 5.43
C THR A 40 -8.99 -5.84 4.21
N TYR A 41 -9.09 -4.53 4.42
CA TYR A 41 -8.98 -3.52 3.39
C TYR A 41 -7.60 -2.89 3.42
N TYR A 42 -7.03 -2.62 2.26
CA TYR A 42 -5.75 -1.93 2.14
C TYR A 42 -5.96 -0.53 1.56
N LYS A 43 -5.26 0.44 2.15
CA LYS A 43 -5.17 1.83 1.68
C LYS A 43 -3.71 2.28 1.69
N ARG A 44 -3.28 3.05 0.70
CA ARG A 44 -1.94 3.64 0.67
C ARG A 44 -1.75 4.67 1.78
N ASN A 45 -0.60 4.62 2.44
CA ASN A 45 -0.16 5.65 3.35
C ASN A 45 0.49 6.79 2.55
N GLU A 46 -0.34 7.64 1.95
CA GLU A 46 0.13 8.73 1.08
C GLU A 46 1.13 9.66 1.79
N LYS A 47 0.95 9.90 3.09
CA LYS A 47 1.87 10.71 3.89
C LYS A 47 3.27 10.11 3.91
N LEU A 48 3.38 8.82 4.26
CA LEU A 48 4.66 8.14 4.33
C LEU A 48 5.30 8.00 2.94
N ILE A 49 4.49 7.72 1.91
CA ILE A 49 4.97 7.67 0.53
C ILE A 49 5.53 9.04 0.10
N GLN A 50 4.90 10.13 0.52
CA GLN A 50 5.36 11.48 0.22
C GLN A 50 6.60 11.88 1.03
N ASP A 51 6.74 11.40 2.26
CA ASP A 51 7.94 11.61 3.09
C ASP A 51 9.15 10.85 2.52
N PHE A 52 8.94 9.67 1.92
CA PHE A 52 9.97 8.89 1.22
C PHE A 52 10.15 9.29 -0.25
N SER A 53 9.20 10.04 -0.82
CA SER A 53 9.33 10.61 -2.16
C SER A 53 10.54 11.53 -2.15
N TRP A 54 11.59 11.07 -2.84
CA TRP A 54 12.91 11.66 -2.96
C TRP A 54 13.03 13.10 -2.45
N PRO A 55 13.79 13.36 -1.36
CA PRO A 55 13.86 14.68 -0.71
C PRO A 55 14.20 15.82 -1.67
N TRP A 56 14.95 15.53 -2.73
CA TRP A 56 15.37 16.54 -3.71
C TRP A 56 14.22 17.05 -4.61
N PHE A 57 13.09 16.35 -4.67
CA PHE A 57 11.89 16.83 -5.37
C PHE A 57 10.99 17.71 -4.48
N ILE A 58 10.99 17.48 -3.16
CA ILE A 58 10.17 18.24 -2.20
C ILE A 58 10.67 19.69 -2.06
N GLY A 59 11.98 19.91 -2.24
CA GLY A 59 12.59 21.25 -2.23
C GLY A 59 12.24 22.15 -3.43
N ILE A 60 11.62 21.59 -4.49
CA ILE A 60 11.26 22.34 -5.72
C ILE A 60 9.78 22.78 -5.71
N GLN A 61 8.91 22.07 -5.00
CA GLN A 61 7.47 22.38 -4.94
C GLN A 61 7.10 23.48 -3.94
N ASN A 62 8.03 23.89 -3.07
CA ASN A 62 7.78 24.85 -1.97
C ASN A 62 8.50 26.20 -2.17
N ARG A 63 8.77 26.60 -3.42
CA ARG A 63 9.35 27.90 -3.80
C ARG A 63 8.44 28.66 -4.76
#